data_AF-A0A920LIC8-F1
#
_entry.id   AF-A0A920LIC8-F1
#
_cell.length_a   1.000
_cell.length_b   1.000
_cell.length_c   1.000
_cell.angle_alpha   90.00
_cell.angle_beta   90.00
_cell.angle_gamma   90.00
#
_symmetry.space_group_name_H-M   'P 1'
#
loop_
_entity.id
_entity.type
_entity.pdbx_description
1 polymer ?
#
loop_
_entity_poly.entity_id
_entity_poly.type
_entity_poly.pdbx_seq_one_letter_code
_entity_poly.pdbx_strand_id
1 'polypeptide(L)'
;MFKSFKNYYFIILLIIFSCSDGQEKQEYESAIVLESIVLPKIINETSGLEILNEVFITHNDSGGEPSLYFFNLNGEITNSIKLEEKSFWEIYNNDWEDITADEDYIFIADTGNNFGNRDNLNIIKVKTNDFSIDGKIDLTYKDQEKFFSRFPRPKHKYDAEALFLIEDKIAILSKDRSNLFTDLYLIDKKVIQTST
;
A
#
# COMPACT_ATOMS: atom_id res chain seq x y z
N MET A 1 56.01 -18.15 59.29
CA MET A 1 54.54 -18.01 59.26
C MET A 1 54.11 -18.06 57.80
N PHE A 2 53.16 -18.95 57.49
CA PHE A 2 52.72 -19.31 56.14
C PHE A 2 52.04 -18.15 55.38
N LYS A 3 52.31 -18.08 54.07
CA LYS A 3 51.40 -17.87 52.90
C LYS A 3 52.28 -17.37 51.74
N SER A 4 52.68 -18.18 50.75
CA SER A 4 51.94 -18.99 49.78
C SER A 4 51.16 -18.18 48.74
N PHE A 5 51.41 -18.57 47.48
CA PHE A 5 50.70 -18.30 46.23
C PHE A 5 50.98 -16.96 45.52
N LYS A 6 51.03 -16.90 44.19
CA LYS A 6 51.37 -17.83 43.08
C LYS A 6 51.26 -16.91 41.86
N ASN A 7 52.17 -17.08 40.90
CA ASN A 7 51.98 -16.83 39.47
C ASN A 7 51.36 -15.49 39.06
N TYR A 8 52.26 -14.53 38.81
CA TYR A 8 52.14 -13.69 37.62
C TYR A 8 51.99 -14.58 36.37
N TYR A 9 51.36 -14.07 35.31
CA TYR A 9 50.92 -14.77 34.08
C TYR A 9 49.52 -15.40 34.14
N PHE A 10 48.50 -14.56 34.32
CA PHE A 10 47.19 -14.85 33.73
C PHE A 10 46.48 -13.57 33.27
N ILE A 11 47.20 -12.66 32.61
CA ILE A 11 46.58 -11.56 31.85
C ILE A 11 47.48 -11.30 30.63
N ILE A 12 47.48 -12.22 29.69
CA ILE A 12 47.78 -12.01 28.28
C ILE A 12 47.15 -13.22 27.58
N LEU A 13 46.44 -12.96 26.49
CA LEU A 13 45.80 -13.93 25.60
C LEU A 13 44.34 -14.34 25.90
N LEU A 14 43.46 -13.33 26.06
CA LEU A 14 42.08 -13.43 25.60
C LEU A 14 41.77 -12.20 24.72
N ILE A 15 42.60 -11.99 23.69
CA ILE A 15 42.15 -11.34 22.45
C ILE A 15 41.55 -12.48 21.62
N ILE A 16 40.44 -13.04 22.10
CA ILE A 16 39.58 -13.87 21.28
C ILE A 16 38.85 -12.91 20.37
N PHE A 17 39.31 -12.84 19.13
CA PHE A 17 38.48 -12.81 17.94
C PHE A 17 37.04 -12.33 18.20
N SER A 18 36.85 -11.02 18.36
CA SER A 18 35.66 -10.43 17.74
C SER A 18 35.95 -10.41 16.24
N CYS A 19 35.81 -11.57 15.61
CA CYS A 19 35.23 -11.57 14.28
C CYS A 19 33.88 -10.86 14.47
N SER A 20 33.86 -9.57 14.16
CA SER A 20 32.65 -9.00 13.61
C SER A 20 32.31 -9.92 12.46
N ASP A 21 31.25 -10.72 12.61
CA ASP A 21 30.54 -11.22 11.44
C ASP A 21 30.17 -9.96 10.67
N GLY A 22 31.03 -9.58 9.72
CA GLY A 22 30.66 -8.64 8.69
C GLY A 22 29.49 -9.32 8.05
N GLN A 23 28.29 -8.75 8.21
CA GLN A 23 27.11 -9.24 7.53
C GLN A 23 27.53 -9.44 6.07
N GLU A 24 27.56 -10.69 5.63
CA GLU A 24 27.80 -10.99 4.23
C GLU A 24 26.85 -10.11 3.44
N LYS A 25 27.42 -9.24 2.62
CA LYS A 25 26.66 -8.31 1.81
C LYS A 25 25.90 -9.20 0.83
N GLN A 26 24.65 -9.50 1.17
CA GLN A 26 23.80 -10.36 0.37
C GLN A 26 23.70 -9.74 -1.02
N GLU A 27 24.39 -10.35 -1.98
CA GLU A 27 24.30 -9.99 -3.39
C GLU A 27 22.93 -10.46 -3.84
N TYR A 28 21.95 -9.57 -3.77
CA TYR A 28 20.64 -9.83 -4.33
C TYR A 28 20.79 -9.91 -5.85
N GLU A 29 20.22 -10.93 -6.46
CA GLU A 29 20.07 -10.98 -7.92
C GLU A 29 19.33 -9.72 -8.37
N SER A 30 19.96 -8.92 -9.22
CA SER A 30 19.36 -7.71 -9.75
C SER A 30 18.36 -8.06 -10.86
N ALA A 31 17.17 -7.49 -10.79
CA ALA A 31 16.25 -7.52 -11.93
C ALA A 31 16.81 -6.70 -13.10
N ILE A 32 16.68 -7.22 -14.32
CA ILE A 32 17.02 -6.50 -15.56
C ILE A 32 15.72 -5.96 -16.15
N VAL A 33 15.66 -4.65 -16.38
CA VAL A 33 14.57 -4.02 -17.12
C VAL A 33 14.73 -4.38 -18.60
N LEU A 34 13.79 -5.16 -19.14
CA LEU A 34 13.83 -5.60 -20.53
C LEU A 34 13.23 -4.57 -21.49
N GLU A 35 12.16 -3.90 -21.06
CA GLU A 35 11.41 -2.93 -21.84
C GLU A 35 10.82 -1.86 -20.92
N SER A 36 10.54 -0.69 -21.47
CA SER A 36 9.89 0.41 -20.75
C SER A 36 8.97 1.16 -21.70
N ILE A 37 7.73 1.32 -21.29
CA ILE A 37 6.67 1.95 -22.07
C ILE A 37 6.23 3.21 -21.34
N VAL A 38 6.18 4.32 -22.08
CA VAL A 38 5.72 5.59 -21.54
C VAL A 38 4.21 5.68 -21.71
N LEU A 39 3.48 5.72 -20.60
CA LEU A 39 2.03 5.88 -20.63
C LEU A 39 1.64 7.32 -21.05
N PRO A 40 0.45 7.50 -21.67
CA PRO A 40 -0.05 8.83 -22.02
C PRO A 40 -0.21 9.71 -20.78
N LYS A 41 0.04 11.02 -20.92
CA LYS A 41 0.01 12.01 -19.82
C LYS A 41 -1.31 12.11 -19.04
N ILE A 42 -2.40 11.56 -19.55
CA ILE A 42 -3.67 11.49 -18.80
C ILE A 42 -3.59 10.49 -17.65
N ILE A 43 -2.75 9.46 -17.80
CA ILE A 43 -2.32 8.56 -16.73
C ILE A 43 -1.03 9.16 -16.15
N ASN A 44 -1.18 10.11 -15.24
CA ASN A 44 -0.06 10.79 -14.60
C ASN A 44 -0.10 10.41 -13.13
N GLU A 45 1.01 9.90 -12.59
CA GLU A 45 1.09 9.38 -11.21
C GLU A 45 0.21 8.13 -11.03
N THR A 46 0.46 7.09 -11.82
CA THR A 46 -0.19 5.78 -11.61
C THR A 46 0.33 5.14 -10.32
N SER A 47 -0.58 4.67 -9.48
CA SER A 47 -0.29 4.08 -8.16
C SER A 47 -0.67 2.59 -8.07
N GLY A 48 -1.65 2.13 -8.87
CA GLY A 48 -2.06 0.73 -8.92
C GLY A 48 -2.12 0.16 -10.34
N LEU A 49 -1.92 -1.16 -10.48
CA LEU A 49 -1.98 -1.88 -11.75
C LEU A 49 -2.61 -3.27 -11.58
N GLU A 50 -3.64 -3.56 -12.37
CA GLU A 50 -4.30 -4.86 -12.41
C GLU A 50 -4.51 -5.33 -13.85
N ILE A 51 -4.68 -6.64 -14.05
CA ILE A 51 -4.96 -7.24 -15.36
C ILE A 51 -6.30 -7.98 -15.31
N LEU A 52 -7.25 -7.56 -16.14
CA LEU A 52 -8.50 -8.28 -16.37
C LEU A 52 -8.63 -8.61 -17.86
N ASN A 53 -8.80 -9.90 -18.18
CA ASN A 53 -9.01 -10.38 -19.55
C ASN A 53 -7.98 -9.83 -20.55
N GLU A 54 -6.69 -9.89 -20.20
CA GLU A 54 -5.56 -9.41 -21.01
C GLU A 54 -5.50 -7.89 -21.25
N VAL A 55 -6.31 -7.11 -20.50
CA VAL A 55 -6.29 -5.65 -20.53
C VAL A 55 -5.73 -5.13 -19.20
N PHE A 56 -4.78 -4.21 -19.26
CA PHE A 56 -4.29 -3.53 -18.07
C PHE A 56 -5.27 -2.47 -17.63
N ILE A 57 -5.46 -2.37 -16.32
CA ILE A 57 -6.30 -1.38 -15.66
C ILE A 57 -5.44 -0.64 -14.65
N THR A 58 -5.56 0.69 -14.65
CA THR A 58 -4.87 1.55 -13.69
C THR A 58 -5.74 2.75 -13.33
N HIS A 59 -5.30 3.51 -12.34
CA HIS A 59 -5.82 4.81 -11.96
C HIS A 59 -4.66 5.75 -11.64
N ASN A 60 -4.95 7.05 -11.61
CA ASN A 60 -4.02 8.01 -11.03
C ASN A 60 -4.13 7.96 -9.50
N ASP A 61 -3.06 8.36 -8.83
CA ASP A 61 -2.99 8.48 -7.39
C ASP A 61 -3.90 9.60 -6.89
N SER A 62 -3.60 10.83 -7.29
CA SER A 62 -4.35 12.02 -6.90
C SER A 62 -4.46 13.03 -8.05
N GLY A 63 -5.30 14.06 -7.87
CA GLY A 63 -5.38 15.22 -8.77
C GLY A 63 -5.94 14.94 -10.17
N GLY A 64 -6.33 13.69 -10.44
CA GLY A 64 -6.98 13.26 -11.67
C GLY A 64 -8.50 13.14 -11.54
N GLU A 65 -9.11 12.62 -12.60
CA GLU A 65 -10.51 12.20 -12.57
C GLU A 65 -10.64 10.89 -11.77
N PRO A 66 -11.75 10.63 -11.07
CA PRO A 66 -12.03 9.35 -10.44
C PRO A 66 -12.35 8.27 -11.49
N SER A 67 -11.33 7.86 -12.22
CA SER A 67 -11.43 7.03 -13.42
C SER A 67 -10.53 5.80 -13.37
N LEU A 68 -11.03 4.73 -13.99
CA LEU A 68 -10.22 3.60 -14.41
C LEU A 68 -9.79 3.81 -15.86
N TYR A 69 -8.50 3.65 -16.12
CA TYR A 69 -7.91 3.71 -17.45
C TYR A 69 -7.49 2.31 -17.89
N PHE A 70 -7.89 1.95 -19.11
CA PHE A 70 -7.64 0.65 -19.70
C PHE A 70 -6.63 0.81 -20.83
N PHE A 71 -5.59 -0.01 -20.86
CA PHE A 71 -4.57 0.08 -21.89
C PHE A 71 -4.03 -1.29 -22.31
N ASN A 72 -3.46 -1.34 -23.52
CA ASN A 72 -2.88 -2.56 -24.08
C ASN A 72 -1.39 -2.69 -23.73
N LEU A 73 -0.75 -3.79 -24.16
CA LEU A 73 0.68 -4.05 -23.94
C LEU A 73 1.61 -2.96 -24.53
N ASN A 74 1.14 -2.11 -25.44
CA ASN A 74 1.93 -1.00 -26.00
C ASN A 74 1.75 0.30 -25.21
N GLY A 75 0.98 0.30 -24.11
CA GLY A 75 0.66 1.50 -23.34
C GLY A 75 -0.43 2.38 -23.96
N GLU A 76 -1.10 1.92 -25.02
CA GLU A 76 -2.14 2.69 -25.68
C GLU A 76 -3.46 2.53 -24.91
N ILE A 77 -4.08 3.66 -24.55
CA ILE A 77 -5.38 3.66 -23.87
C ILE A 77 -6.45 3.14 -24.82
N THR A 78 -7.13 2.08 -24.43
CA THR A 78 -8.22 1.44 -25.17
C THR A 78 -9.59 1.90 -24.68
N ASN A 79 -9.70 2.28 -23.41
CA ASN A 79 -10.93 2.79 -22.81
C ASN A 79 -10.64 3.61 -21.53
N SER A 80 -11.61 4.41 -21.10
CA SER A 80 -11.63 5.02 -19.76
C SER A 80 -13.04 5.04 -19.20
N ILE A 81 -13.17 4.79 -17.90
CA ILE A 81 -14.45 4.76 -17.20
C ILE A 81 -14.38 5.70 -16.00
N LYS A 82 -15.14 6.78 -16.04
CA LYS A 82 -15.37 7.67 -14.89
C LYS A 82 -16.36 7.02 -13.94
N LEU A 83 -15.95 6.75 -12.71
CA LEU A 83 -16.76 6.03 -11.74
C LEU A 83 -17.90 6.89 -11.15
N GLU A 84 -17.78 8.22 -11.20
CA GLU A 84 -18.76 9.15 -10.62
C GLU A 84 -20.03 9.34 -11.47
N GLU A 85 -19.96 9.29 -12.80
CA GLU A 85 -21.00 9.83 -13.69
C GLU A 85 -22.37 9.11 -13.59
N LYS A 86 -22.41 7.91 -13.00
CA LYS A 86 -23.62 7.08 -12.84
C LYS A 86 -23.69 6.37 -11.49
N SER A 87 -22.94 6.85 -10.52
CA SER A 87 -22.88 6.25 -9.19
C SER A 87 -23.87 6.93 -8.22
N PHE A 88 -24.44 6.14 -7.31
CA PHE A 88 -25.14 6.68 -6.14
C PHE A 88 -24.16 7.33 -5.14
N TRP A 89 -22.92 6.86 -5.13
CA TRP A 89 -21.84 7.32 -4.28
C TRP A 89 -21.11 8.50 -4.92
N GLU A 90 -20.82 9.53 -4.14
CA GLU A 90 -19.86 10.57 -4.50
C GLU A 90 -18.45 9.98 -4.43
N ILE A 91 -17.73 10.03 -5.56
CA ILE A 91 -16.40 9.48 -5.70
C ILE A 91 -15.44 10.59 -6.09
N TYR A 92 -14.32 10.66 -5.37
CA TYR A 92 -13.24 11.58 -5.64
C TYR A 92 -11.93 10.79 -5.66
N ASN A 93 -11.02 11.18 -6.55
CA ASN A 93 -9.65 10.69 -6.57
C ASN A 93 -8.83 11.49 -5.55
N ASN A 94 -8.95 11.13 -4.27
CA ASN A 94 -8.31 11.86 -3.17
C ASN A 94 -6.82 11.49 -3.04
N ASP A 95 -6.54 10.20 -2.84
CA ASP A 95 -5.20 9.59 -2.67
C ASP A 95 -5.43 8.06 -2.87
N TRP A 96 -5.66 7.67 -4.13
CA TRP A 96 -5.93 6.28 -4.51
C TRP A 96 -4.60 5.55 -4.64
N GLU A 97 -4.31 4.61 -3.77
CA GLU A 97 -2.95 4.09 -3.65
C GLU A 97 -2.75 2.76 -4.37
N ASP A 98 -3.80 1.96 -4.55
CA ASP A 98 -3.66 0.65 -5.19
C ASP A 98 -5.01 0.07 -5.65
N ILE A 99 -4.93 -0.95 -6.51
CA ILE A 99 -6.07 -1.66 -7.11
C ILE A 99 -5.81 -3.16 -7.12
N THR A 100 -6.85 -3.95 -6.81
CA THR A 100 -6.83 -5.41 -6.99
C THR A 100 -8.20 -5.90 -7.43
N ALA A 101 -8.30 -7.10 -7.98
CA ALA A 101 -9.57 -7.67 -8.39
C ALA A 101 -9.73 -9.17 -8.06
N ASP A 102 -10.97 -9.61 -7.92
CA ASP A 102 -11.39 -11.00 -8.08
C ASP A 102 -12.33 -11.16 -9.28
N GLU A 103 -12.98 -12.32 -9.40
CA GLU A 103 -13.89 -12.62 -10.52
C GLU A 103 -15.08 -11.64 -10.58
N ASP A 104 -15.57 -11.17 -9.44
CA ASP A 104 -16.81 -10.40 -9.33
C ASP A 104 -16.54 -8.90 -9.16
N TYR A 105 -15.43 -8.53 -8.52
CA TYR A 105 -15.17 -7.16 -8.08
C TYR A 105 -13.74 -6.70 -8.27
N ILE A 106 -13.63 -5.41 -8.59
CA ILE A 106 -12.44 -4.58 -8.47
C ILE A 106 -12.53 -3.81 -7.15
N PHE A 107 -11.42 -3.74 -6.44
CA PHE A 107 -11.26 -3.00 -5.19
C PHE A 107 -10.20 -1.93 -5.40
N ILE A 108 -10.54 -0.68 -5.09
CA ILE A 108 -9.65 0.47 -5.22
C ILE A 108 -9.43 1.06 -3.83
N ALA A 109 -8.17 1.19 -3.41
CA ALA A 109 -7.81 1.69 -2.10
C ALA A 109 -7.68 3.22 -2.12
N ASP A 110 -8.69 3.95 -1.65
CA ASP A 110 -8.59 5.37 -1.35
C ASP A 110 -8.08 5.54 0.09
N THR A 111 -6.80 5.21 0.29
CA THR A 111 -6.19 4.97 1.62
C THR A 111 -4.96 5.82 1.92
N GLY A 112 -4.45 6.55 0.93
CA GLY A 112 -3.33 7.47 1.14
C GLY A 112 -3.73 8.55 2.15
N ASN A 113 -2.86 8.81 3.11
CA ASN A 113 -3.14 9.75 4.20
C ASN A 113 -1.85 10.42 4.64
N ASN A 114 -1.15 11.01 3.67
CA ASN A 114 0.17 11.60 3.81
C ASN A 114 0.38 12.51 5.04
N PHE A 115 -0.69 13.14 5.55
CA PHE A 115 -0.68 14.06 6.68
C PHE A 115 -1.44 13.59 7.93
N GLY A 116 -2.08 12.41 7.87
CA GLY A 116 -2.77 11.78 9.01
C GLY A 116 -4.03 12.51 9.43
N ASN A 117 -4.63 13.23 8.49
CA ASN A 117 -5.76 14.13 8.72
C ASN A 117 -7.01 13.74 7.90
N ARG A 118 -6.94 12.69 7.08
CA ARG A 118 -8.10 12.14 6.39
C ARG A 118 -8.89 11.20 7.29
N ASP A 119 -10.19 11.43 7.37
CA ASP A 119 -11.21 10.62 8.06
C ASP A 119 -12.16 9.90 7.08
N ASN A 120 -11.89 10.00 5.78
CA ASN A 120 -12.72 9.48 4.69
C ASN A 120 -12.04 8.32 3.93
N LEU A 121 -11.12 7.61 4.57
CA LEU A 121 -10.42 6.47 3.97
C LEU A 121 -11.41 5.36 3.65
N ASN A 122 -11.30 4.76 2.48
CA ASN A 122 -12.24 3.73 2.05
C ASN A 122 -11.66 2.81 0.98
N ILE A 123 -12.29 1.64 0.82
CA ILE A 123 -12.14 0.82 -0.39
C ILE A 123 -13.40 0.99 -1.24
N ILE A 124 -13.22 1.38 -2.50
CA ILE A 124 -14.30 1.44 -3.48
C ILE A 124 -14.46 0.05 -4.11
N LYS A 125 -15.67 -0.48 -4.10
CA LYS A 125 -16.00 -1.80 -4.65
C LYS A 125 -16.77 -1.63 -5.96
N VAL A 126 -16.16 -2.06 -7.05
CA VAL A 126 -16.65 -1.88 -8.43
C VAL A 126 -16.89 -3.25 -9.05
N LYS A 127 -18.00 -3.48 -9.74
CA LYS A 127 -18.27 -4.77 -10.39
C LYS A 127 -17.39 -4.95 -11.63
N THR A 128 -16.83 -6.15 -11.83
CA THR A 128 -16.00 -6.46 -13.00
C THR A 128 -16.79 -6.51 -14.31
N ASN A 129 -18.09 -6.78 -14.25
CA ASN A 129 -18.92 -7.01 -15.44
C ASN A 129 -19.36 -5.72 -16.15
N ASP A 130 -19.65 -4.66 -15.41
CA ASP A 130 -20.22 -3.41 -15.91
C ASP A 130 -19.54 -2.15 -15.35
N PHE A 131 -18.55 -2.32 -14.46
CA PHE A 131 -17.81 -1.25 -13.80
C PHE A 131 -18.68 -0.29 -12.98
N SER A 132 -19.89 -0.72 -12.59
CA SER A 132 -20.73 0.02 -11.65
C SER A 132 -20.23 -0.15 -10.21
N ILE A 133 -20.42 0.88 -9.40
CA ILE A 133 -20.05 0.85 -7.98
C ILE A 133 -21.11 0.06 -7.21
N ASP A 134 -20.68 -0.99 -6.53
CA ASP A 134 -21.54 -1.82 -5.67
C ASP A 134 -21.55 -1.30 -4.23
N GLY A 135 -20.45 -0.67 -3.78
CA GLY A 135 -20.39 -0.07 -2.46
C GLY A 135 -19.03 0.53 -2.11
N LYS A 136 -18.95 1.05 -0.88
CA LYS A 136 -17.72 1.48 -0.24
C LYS A 136 -17.55 0.75 1.09
N ILE A 137 -16.32 0.40 1.42
CA ILE A 137 -15.94 -0.12 2.73
C ILE A 137 -15.15 0.98 3.43
N ASP A 138 -15.79 1.67 4.36
CA ASP A 138 -15.14 2.75 5.10
C ASP A 138 -14.09 2.17 6.06
N LEU A 139 -12.92 2.80 6.09
CA LEU A 139 -11.78 2.39 6.90
C LEU A 139 -11.49 3.44 7.96
N THR A 140 -11.37 2.98 9.20
CA THR A 140 -10.97 3.83 10.32
C THR A 140 -9.90 3.15 11.15
N TYR A 141 -8.85 3.89 11.47
CA TYR A 141 -7.85 3.43 12.43
C TYR A 141 -8.37 3.69 13.83
N LYS A 142 -8.56 2.62 14.61
CA LYS A 142 -9.09 2.71 15.98
C LYS A 142 -8.32 3.69 16.87
N ASP A 143 -7.01 3.80 16.68
CA ASP A 143 -6.14 4.65 17.49
C ASP A 143 -6.04 6.10 16.97
N GLN A 144 -6.67 6.42 15.83
CA GLN A 144 -6.65 7.76 15.25
C GLN A 144 -7.74 8.65 15.85
N GLU A 145 -7.53 9.08 17.08
CA GLU A 145 -8.50 9.93 17.79
C GLU A 145 -8.46 11.42 17.35
N LYS A 146 -7.41 11.85 16.65
CA LYS A 146 -7.17 13.26 16.32
C LYS A 146 -6.75 13.45 14.87
N PHE A 147 -7.55 14.21 14.14
CA PHE A 147 -7.26 14.66 12.78
C PHE A 147 -6.71 16.09 12.84
N PHE A 148 -5.39 16.24 12.69
CA PHE A 148 -4.72 17.54 12.86
C PHE A 148 -4.70 18.33 11.55
N SER A 149 -5.85 18.82 11.10
CA SER A 149 -5.97 19.59 9.85
C SER A 149 -5.13 20.87 9.81
N ARG A 150 -4.90 21.50 10.97
CA ARG A 150 -4.13 22.76 11.07
C ARG A 150 -2.60 22.56 11.09
N PHE A 151 -2.13 21.38 11.50
CA PHE A 151 -0.71 21.07 11.63
C PHE A 151 -0.46 19.66 11.08
N PRO A 152 -0.24 19.52 9.75
CA PRO A 152 -0.02 18.23 9.12
C PRO A 152 1.14 17.50 9.79
N ARG A 153 0.97 16.19 10.05
CA ARG A 153 1.97 15.37 10.73
C ARG A 153 2.42 14.25 9.81
N PRO A 154 3.46 14.41 8.98
CA PRO A 154 3.86 13.36 8.03
C PRO A 154 4.43 12.09 8.70
N LYS A 155 4.66 12.11 10.02
CA LYS A 155 5.10 10.95 10.80
C LYS A 155 3.92 10.39 11.61
N HIS A 156 3.25 9.39 11.06
CA HIS A 156 2.21 8.57 11.71
C HIS A 156 2.13 7.20 11.04
N LYS A 157 1.26 6.36 11.58
CA LYS A 157 0.93 5.01 11.09
C LYS A 157 -0.36 4.90 10.28
N TYR A 158 -1.12 5.98 10.15
CA TYR A 158 -2.49 5.99 9.62
C TYR A 158 -2.54 6.14 8.09
N ASP A 159 -1.66 5.43 7.39
CA ASP A 159 -1.35 5.56 5.97
C ASP A 159 -1.14 4.17 5.39
N ALA A 160 -1.75 3.86 4.25
CA ALA A 160 -1.61 2.56 3.63
C ALA A 160 -1.56 2.66 2.11
N GLU A 161 -0.63 1.93 1.51
CA GLU A 161 -0.23 2.15 0.11
C GLU A 161 -0.14 0.87 -0.72
N ALA A 162 -0.63 -0.25 -0.20
CA ALA A 162 -0.75 -1.47 -0.99
C ALA A 162 -2.01 -2.25 -0.60
N LEU A 163 -2.61 -2.87 -1.62
CA LEU A 163 -3.86 -3.61 -1.57
C LEU A 163 -3.70 -4.91 -2.35
N PHE A 164 -4.07 -6.04 -1.74
CA PHE A 164 -4.15 -7.31 -2.47
C PHE A 164 -5.19 -8.23 -1.83
N LEU A 165 -5.55 -9.30 -2.53
CA LEU A 165 -6.45 -10.31 -2.00
C LEU A 165 -5.66 -11.48 -1.40
N ILE A 166 -6.02 -11.88 -0.18
CA ILE A 166 -5.55 -13.11 0.45
C ILE A 166 -6.75 -13.92 0.90
N GLU A 167 -6.92 -15.10 0.31
CA GLU A 167 -8.11 -15.94 0.50
C GLU A 167 -9.41 -15.15 0.20
N ASP A 168 -10.31 -15.04 1.18
CA ASP A 168 -11.58 -14.29 1.05
C ASP A 168 -11.48 -12.82 1.48
N LYS A 169 -10.29 -12.34 1.81
CA LYS A 169 -10.08 -11.04 2.45
C LYS A 169 -9.35 -10.06 1.56
N ILE A 170 -9.60 -8.80 1.85
CA ILE A 170 -8.83 -7.68 1.34
C ILE A 170 -7.70 -7.44 2.35
N ALA A 171 -6.47 -7.54 1.89
CA ALA A 171 -5.27 -7.22 2.65
C ALA A 171 -4.80 -5.81 2.31
N ILE A 172 -4.49 -5.02 3.33
CA ILE A 172 -3.90 -3.70 3.20
C ILE A 172 -2.59 -3.64 3.99
N LEU A 173 -1.55 -3.05 3.40
CA LEU A 173 -0.26 -2.83 4.05
C LEU A 173 -0.07 -1.36 4.41
N SER A 174 0.23 -1.09 5.68
CA SER A 174 0.53 0.27 6.12
C SER A 174 1.96 0.69 5.80
N LYS A 175 2.11 2.01 5.68
CA LYS A 175 3.38 2.71 5.59
C LYS A 175 3.57 3.55 6.85
N ASP A 176 4.03 2.92 7.94
CA ASP A 176 4.30 3.66 9.17
C ASP A 176 5.58 4.50 9.04
N ARG A 177 5.40 5.80 8.77
CA ARG A 177 6.50 6.76 8.62
C ARG A 177 7.13 7.16 9.96
N SER A 178 6.61 6.65 11.08
CA SER A 178 7.11 6.90 12.43
C SER A 178 8.19 5.90 12.83
N ASN A 179 7.91 4.60 12.66
CA ASN A 179 8.79 3.51 13.10
C ASN A 179 9.31 2.63 11.95
N LEU A 180 8.83 2.83 10.72
CA LEU A 180 9.19 2.09 9.51
C LEU A 180 8.78 0.61 9.50
N PHE A 181 7.82 0.23 10.35
CA PHE A 181 7.14 -1.06 10.27
C PHE A 181 5.95 -1.00 9.30
N THR A 182 5.58 -2.18 8.82
CA THR A 182 4.36 -2.39 8.03
C THR A 182 3.44 -3.32 8.82
N ASP A 183 2.23 -2.84 9.07
CA ASP A 183 1.16 -3.66 9.60
C ASP A 183 0.34 -4.21 8.42
N LEU A 184 -0.14 -5.45 8.57
CA LEU A 184 -1.12 -6.07 7.69
C LEU A 184 -2.50 -5.99 8.32
N TYR A 185 -3.44 -5.35 7.61
CA TYR A 185 -4.85 -5.32 7.97
C TYR A 185 -5.65 -6.25 7.05
N LEU A 186 -6.48 -7.11 7.64
CA LEU A 186 -7.38 -8.00 6.90
C LEU A 186 -8.81 -7.51 7.05
N ILE A 187 -9.46 -7.27 5.92
CA ILE A 187 -10.79 -6.65 5.84
C ILE A 187 -11.73 -7.61 5.10
N ASP A 188 -12.94 -7.76 5.64
CA ASP A 188 -13.99 -8.55 4.98
C ASP A 188 -14.52 -7.81 3.73
N LYS A 189 -14.69 -8.55 2.63
CA LYS A 189 -15.24 -8.00 1.36
C LYS A 189 -16.71 -7.56 1.44
N LYS A 190 -17.39 -7.84 2.57
CA LYS A 190 -18.81 -7.54 2.77
C LYS A 190 -18.97 -6.25 3.55
N VAL A 191 -19.73 -5.31 3.00
CA VAL A 191 -20.15 -4.11 3.71
C VAL A 191 -21.14 -4.53 4.80
N ILE A 192 -20.77 -4.35 6.07
CA ILE A 192 -21.75 -4.43 7.16
C ILE A 192 -22.54 -3.12 7.10
N GLN A 193 -23.69 -3.13 6.43
CA GLN A 193 -24.64 -2.03 6.59
C GLN A 193 -25.11 -2.04 8.05
N THR A 194 -24.57 -1.14 8.87
CA THR A 194 -25.21 -0.81 10.14
C THR A 194 -26.47 -0.03 9.81
N SER A 195 -27.62 -0.70 9.87
CA SER A 195 -28.92 -0.03 9.86
C SER A 195 -28.96 0.94 11.03
N THR A 196 -28.97 2.24 10.75
CA THR A 196 -29.40 3.28 11.69
C THR A 196 -30.91 3.41 11.68
#